data_AF-A0A8H7PP47-F1
#
_entry.id   AF-A0A8H7PP47-F1
#
_cell.length_a   1.000
_cell.length_b   1.000
_cell.length_c   1.000
_cell.angle_alpha   90.00
_cell.angle_beta   90.00
_cell.angle_gamma   90.00
#
_symmetry.space_group_name_H-M   'P 1'
#
loop_
_entity.id
_entity.type
_entity.pdbx_description
1 polymer ?
#
loop_
_entity_poly.entity_id
_entity_poly.type
_entity_poly.pdbx_seq_one_letter_code
_entity_poly.pdbx_strand_id
1 'polypeptide(L)'
;MNQTGAVLMSMNFDEHSPIRKLVESHITKLGKLYNELQKTHPVSFILLPSAIEIIQFYWQHIVLEGERAISFYGAGRAVDPPLFERFLVQGLLLLKRVIKGASYSVDAANSEEENTNALQAKSLIDSRLLTPAFVNSCAEVLVTKYMQLRPEDLDLWESDPEGWVNGEEADHWEFELKPCAEKVFMDLLTSYRVQLSPILINLVDTVAVVNDHNSLLFKDAIYCSVGLGANELFDSFDFNNFLVNRLVPEVSNKEPSFRILRRRIAWIIGHWIGVKIDKQYRTYVYQIMLQLLAPEEDMVVRLVAANNLRNCVDDWDFETDDFIPFIEPSIQLLTALLKDVEEFDSRMRILSCLNIVIDRVESRITPYAQQIVELLPPLWAASEEDHLFKSTILVTLTKLMGVSIDQLEQSSHLYDYVLPLIEHSVDRTQLGSQEAHIYLLEDGLDLWWVTVQSATECTPRLLQMFPIAIEYLEYGTETLRKVLKIIESYSILAPDLVLSQYALPLFSSLNGLIGDLKPEATNTIIHLLDTILLASPIHLYAEALINSNLLWRMLNIIMENK
;
A
#
# COMPACT_ATOMS: atom_id res chain seq x y z
N MET A 1 -25.64 -15.50 -34.09
CA MET A 1 -25.69 -14.96 -32.71
C MET A 1 -26.14 -13.50 -32.64
N ASN A 2 -26.22 -12.75 -33.75
CA ASN A 2 -26.61 -11.32 -33.76
C ASN A 2 -28.06 -11.00 -33.32
N GLN A 3 -28.98 -11.97 -33.30
CA GLN A 3 -30.38 -11.70 -32.93
C GLN A 3 -30.67 -11.97 -31.44
N THR A 4 -29.90 -12.80 -30.75
CA THR A 4 -30.25 -13.24 -29.38
C THR A 4 -29.91 -12.18 -28.32
N GLY A 5 -28.80 -11.44 -28.48
CA GLY A 5 -28.43 -10.34 -27.57
C GLY A 5 -29.34 -9.12 -27.70
N ALA A 6 -29.69 -8.74 -28.93
CA ALA A 6 -30.60 -7.63 -29.21
C ALA A 6 -32.05 -7.90 -28.75
N VAL A 7 -32.48 -9.17 -28.79
CA VAL A 7 -33.81 -9.59 -28.30
C VAL A 7 -33.89 -9.53 -26.78
N LEU A 8 -32.81 -9.82 -26.04
CA LEU A 8 -32.81 -9.80 -24.58
C LEU A 8 -32.79 -8.39 -23.98
N MET A 9 -32.14 -7.44 -24.62
CA MET A 9 -32.15 -6.04 -24.19
C MET A 9 -33.39 -5.26 -24.66
N SER A 10 -34.15 -5.77 -25.63
CA SER A 10 -35.41 -5.17 -26.11
C SER A 10 -36.66 -5.80 -25.48
N MET A 11 -36.53 -6.92 -24.76
CA MET A 11 -37.63 -7.55 -24.04
C MET A 11 -37.77 -6.92 -22.65
N ASN A 12 -38.81 -6.09 -22.49
CA ASN A 12 -39.35 -5.64 -21.20
C ASN A 12 -39.90 -6.85 -20.41
N PHE A 13 -39.02 -7.71 -19.91
CA PHE A 13 -39.40 -8.70 -18.90
C PHE A 13 -39.45 -7.99 -17.55
N ASP A 14 -40.59 -8.18 -16.87
CA ASP A 14 -40.80 -7.82 -15.46
C ASP A 14 -39.56 -8.20 -14.63
N GLU A 15 -39.06 -7.32 -13.77
CA GLU A 15 -37.80 -7.50 -13.02
C GLU A 15 -37.78 -8.78 -12.17
N HIS A 16 -38.96 -9.31 -11.86
CA HIS A 16 -39.14 -10.53 -11.09
C HIS A 16 -39.37 -11.79 -11.94
N SER A 17 -39.26 -11.70 -13.26
CA SER A 17 -39.46 -12.84 -14.15
C SER A 17 -38.38 -13.93 -13.93
N PRO A 18 -38.76 -15.18 -13.61
CA PRO A 18 -37.81 -16.28 -13.46
C PRO A 18 -37.07 -16.61 -14.77
N ILE A 19 -37.67 -16.30 -15.92
CA ILE A 19 -37.05 -16.47 -17.24
C ILE A 19 -35.86 -15.52 -17.41
N ARG A 20 -36.01 -14.26 -16.98
CA ARG A 20 -34.93 -13.28 -17.02
C ARG A 20 -33.73 -13.81 -16.24
N LYS A 21 -33.90 -14.11 -14.95
CA LYS A 21 -32.84 -14.66 -14.07
C LYS A 21 -32.13 -15.88 -14.66
N LEU A 22 -32.87 -16.80 -15.27
CA LEU A 22 -32.28 -17.96 -15.94
C LEU A 22 -31.38 -17.55 -17.10
N VAL A 23 -31.81 -16.60 -17.93
CA VAL A 23 -31.00 -16.09 -19.03
C VAL A 23 -29.76 -15.34 -18.54
N GLU A 24 -29.88 -14.48 -17.51
CA GLU A 24 -28.74 -13.76 -16.92
C GLU A 24 -27.66 -14.73 -16.43
N SER A 25 -28.09 -15.80 -15.76
CA SER A 25 -27.22 -16.89 -15.32
C SER A 25 -26.54 -17.58 -16.50
N HIS A 26 -27.25 -17.85 -17.60
CA HIS A 26 -26.66 -18.50 -18.78
C HIS A 26 -25.62 -17.61 -19.47
N ILE A 27 -25.90 -16.32 -19.64
CA ILE A 27 -24.96 -15.34 -20.19
C ILE A 27 -23.68 -15.31 -19.34
N THR A 28 -23.84 -15.20 -18.02
CA THR A 28 -22.72 -15.15 -17.09
C THR A 28 -21.87 -16.43 -17.16
N LYS A 29 -22.51 -17.61 -17.25
CA LYS A 29 -21.82 -18.90 -17.36
C LYS A 29 -21.06 -19.04 -18.69
N LEU A 30 -21.63 -18.57 -19.79
CA LEU A 30 -20.96 -18.55 -21.09
C LEU A 30 -19.73 -17.63 -21.07
N GLY A 31 -19.86 -16.42 -20.50
CA GLY A 31 -18.73 -15.52 -20.34
C GLY A 31 -17.61 -16.10 -19.46
N LYS A 32 -17.96 -16.82 -18.37
CA LYS A 32 -16.99 -17.56 -17.56
C LYS A 32 -16.29 -18.65 -18.38
N LEU A 33 -17.03 -19.43 -19.15
CA LEU A 33 -16.46 -20.46 -20.02
C LEU A 33 -15.45 -19.87 -21.01
N TYR A 34 -15.79 -18.78 -21.70
CA TYR A 34 -14.87 -18.15 -22.66
C TYR A 34 -13.63 -17.57 -21.98
N ASN A 35 -13.79 -16.90 -20.84
CA ASN A 35 -12.67 -16.37 -20.07
C ASN A 35 -11.73 -17.49 -19.59
N GLU A 36 -12.27 -18.60 -19.07
CA GLU A 36 -11.46 -19.74 -18.64
C GLU A 36 -10.77 -20.44 -19.81
N LEU A 37 -11.45 -20.62 -20.95
CA LEU A 37 -10.85 -21.19 -22.15
C LEU A 37 -9.69 -20.35 -22.67
N GLN A 38 -9.86 -19.02 -22.74
CA GLN A 38 -8.79 -18.13 -23.18
C GLN A 38 -7.65 -18.08 -22.17
N LYS A 39 -7.94 -18.12 -20.86
CA LYS A 39 -6.93 -18.12 -19.79
C LYS A 39 -6.09 -19.38 -19.80
N THR A 40 -6.71 -20.54 -20.00
CA THR A 40 -6.03 -21.85 -19.96
C THR A 40 -5.40 -22.22 -21.30
N HIS A 41 -6.05 -21.90 -22.42
CA HIS A 41 -5.63 -22.27 -23.77
C HIS A 41 -5.76 -21.10 -24.76
N PRO A 42 -4.97 -20.01 -24.58
CA PRO A 42 -5.13 -18.76 -25.33
C PRO A 42 -5.00 -18.93 -26.85
N VAL A 43 -4.01 -19.70 -27.31
CA VAL A 43 -3.78 -19.96 -28.75
C VAL A 43 -4.93 -20.77 -29.34
N SER A 44 -5.26 -21.90 -28.71
CA SER A 44 -6.35 -22.78 -29.18
C SER A 44 -7.70 -22.06 -29.19
N PHE A 45 -7.96 -21.21 -28.19
CA PHE A 45 -9.17 -20.39 -28.14
C PHE A 45 -9.28 -19.49 -29.38
N ILE A 46 -8.23 -18.73 -29.72
CA ILE A 46 -8.23 -17.83 -30.87
C ILE A 46 -8.39 -18.56 -32.21
N LEU A 47 -7.86 -19.79 -32.31
CA LEU A 47 -7.99 -20.62 -33.50
C LEU A 47 -9.39 -21.24 -33.68
N LEU A 48 -10.29 -21.13 -32.69
CA LEU A 48 -11.67 -21.56 -32.86
C LEU A 48 -12.39 -20.69 -33.92
N PRO A 49 -13.25 -21.28 -34.78
CA PRO A 49 -13.84 -20.58 -35.92
C PRO A 49 -14.64 -19.29 -35.61
N SER A 50 -15.07 -19.10 -34.37
CA SER A 50 -15.90 -17.94 -33.98
C SER A 50 -15.31 -17.14 -32.81
N ALA A 51 -14.05 -17.37 -32.44
CA ALA A 51 -13.47 -16.74 -31.25
C ALA A 51 -13.34 -15.22 -31.40
N ILE A 52 -12.87 -14.76 -32.56
CA ILE A 52 -12.76 -13.32 -32.86
C ILE A 52 -14.13 -12.67 -32.90
N GLU A 53 -15.13 -13.33 -33.50
CA GLU A 53 -16.51 -12.86 -33.57
C GLU A 53 -17.15 -12.76 -32.17
N ILE A 54 -16.81 -13.69 -31.26
CA ILE A 54 -17.23 -13.61 -29.86
C ILE A 54 -16.63 -12.37 -29.19
N ILE A 55 -15.31 -12.14 -29.33
CA ILE A 55 -14.66 -10.97 -28.72
C ILE A 55 -15.24 -9.67 -29.30
N GLN A 56 -15.43 -9.60 -30.62
CA GLN A 56 -16.07 -8.46 -31.29
C GLN A 56 -17.51 -8.23 -30.82
N PHE A 57 -18.26 -9.30 -30.55
CA PHE A 57 -19.62 -9.20 -30.00
C PHE A 57 -19.61 -8.57 -28.59
N TYR A 58 -18.72 -9.02 -27.70
CA TYR A 58 -18.54 -8.37 -26.40
C TYR A 58 -18.15 -6.89 -26.56
N TRP A 59 -17.18 -6.60 -27.43
CA TRP A 59 -16.74 -5.23 -27.69
C TRP A 59 -17.86 -4.33 -28.19
N GLN A 60 -18.67 -4.78 -29.14
CA GLN A 60 -19.80 -4.01 -29.65
C GLN A 60 -20.77 -3.62 -28.52
N HIS A 61 -21.05 -4.54 -27.60
CA HIS A 61 -21.92 -4.26 -26.46
C HIS A 61 -21.28 -3.34 -25.42
N ILE A 62 -19.95 -3.40 -25.24
CA ILE A 62 -19.20 -2.44 -24.45
C ILE A 62 -19.35 -1.03 -25.06
N VAL A 63 -19.13 -0.85 -26.36
CA VAL A 63 -19.31 0.46 -27.01
C VAL A 63 -20.73 1.01 -26.82
N LEU A 64 -21.76 0.18 -27.10
CA LEU A 64 -23.16 0.58 -26.97
C LEU A 64 -23.53 0.99 -25.54
N GLU A 65 -23.04 0.26 -24.54
CA GLU A 65 -23.33 0.59 -23.15
C GLU A 65 -22.60 1.86 -22.69
N GLY A 66 -21.35 2.06 -23.11
CA GLY A 66 -20.62 3.30 -22.85
C GLY A 66 -21.30 4.52 -23.45
N GLU A 67 -21.86 4.41 -24.66
CA GLU A 67 -22.67 5.45 -25.29
C GLU A 67 -23.96 5.73 -24.50
N ARG A 68 -24.65 4.67 -24.06
CA ARG A 68 -25.84 4.79 -23.20
C ARG A 68 -25.49 5.55 -21.93
N ALA A 69 -24.51 5.08 -21.15
CA ALA A 69 -24.14 5.67 -19.86
C ALA A 69 -23.84 7.17 -19.96
N ILE A 70 -22.95 7.57 -20.87
CA ILE A 70 -22.57 8.99 -21.05
C ILE A 70 -23.76 9.86 -21.47
N SER A 71 -24.68 9.34 -22.30
CA SER A 71 -25.86 10.12 -22.72
C SER A 71 -26.80 10.44 -21.57
N PHE A 72 -26.92 9.55 -20.58
CA PHE A 72 -27.73 9.76 -19.39
C PHE A 72 -27.01 10.65 -18.37
N TYR A 73 -25.70 10.45 -18.17
CA TYR A 73 -24.90 11.31 -17.29
C TYR A 73 -24.92 12.77 -17.78
N GLY A 74 -24.75 12.99 -19.08
CA GLY A 74 -24.85 14.33 -19.68
C GLY A 74 -26.25 14.96 -19.56
N ALA A 75 -27.29 14.16 -19.32
CA ALA A 75 -28.65 14.61 -19.08
C ALA A 75 -28.99 14.80 -17.58
N GLY A 76 -28.02 14.59 -16.68
CA GLY A 76 -28.20 14.72 -15.23
C GLY A 76 -29.17 13.69 -14.63
N ARG A 77 -29.26 12.50 -15.24
CA ARG A 77 -30.15 11.43 -14.78
C ARG A 77 -29.32 10.29 -14.19
N ALA A 78 -29.80 9.73 -13.08
CA ALA A 78 -29.31 8.45 -12.59
C ALA A 78 -29.47 7.39 -13.68
N VAL A 79 -28.42 6.58 -13.85
CA VAL A 79 -28.43 5.47 -14.79
C VAL A 79 -28.76 4.22 -14.00
N ASP A 80 -29.81 3.50 -14.41
CA ASP A 80 -29.98 2.14 -13.91
C ASP A 80 -28.70 1.36 -14.23
N PRO A 81 -28.13 0.63 -13.26
CA PRO A 81 -26.89 -0.12 -13.43
C PRO A 81 -26.90 -0.87 -14.76
N PRO A 82 -25.76 -0.97 -15.46
CA PRO A 82 -25.71 -1.64 -16.75
C PRO A 82 -26.44 -2.97 -16.66
N LEU A 83 -27.37 -3.19 -17.60
CA LEU A 83 -28.00 -4.49 -17.77
C LEU A 83 -26.86 -5.47 -18.05
N PHE A 84 -26.45 -6.21 -17.02
CA PHE A 84 -25.31 -7.13 -17.01
C PHE A 84 -23.92 -6.49 -16.94
N GLU A 85 -23.63 -5.68 -15.92
CA GLU A 85 -22.26 -5.19 -15.66
C GLU A 85 -21.19 -6.30 -15.72
N ARG A 86 -21.49 -7.46 -15.13
CA ARG A 86 -20.60 -8.64 -15.16
C ARG A 86 -20.28 -9.13 -16.57
N PHE A 87 -21.20 -8.97 -17.53
CA PHE A 87 -20.96 -9.33 -18.94
C PHE A 87 -19.95 -8.38 -19.59
N LEU A 88 -20.01 -7.08 -19.27
CA LEU A 88 -19.08 -6.08 -19.78
C LEU A 88 -17.67 -6.31 -19.23
N VAL A 89 -17.56 -6.57 -17.92
CA VAL A 89 -16.29 -6.93 -17.26
C VAL A 89 -15.71 -8.18 -17.91
N GLN A 90 -16.52 -9.22 -18.12
CA GLN A 90 -16.08 -10.43 -18.84
C GLN A 90 -15.56 -10.13 -20.26
N GLY A 91 -16.16 -9.17 -20.97
CA GLY A 91 -15.71 -8.73 -22.29
C GLY A 91 -14.38 -7.99 -22.24
N LEU A 92 -14.20 -7.08 -21.28
CA LEU A 92 -12.94 -6.37 -21.05
C LEU A 92 -11.81 -7.33 -20.67
N LEU A 93 -12.09 -8.32 -19.81
CA LEU A 93 -11.12 -9.36 -19.46
C LEU A 93 -10.70 -10.21 -20.67
N LEU A 94 -11.65 -10.53 -21.57
CA LEU A 94 -11.33 -11.21 -22.82
C LEU A 94 -10.38 -10.36 -23.68
N LEU A 95 -10.70 -9.07 -23.83
CA LEU A 95 -9.92 -8.14 -24.63
C LEU A 95 -8.51 -7.93 -24.06
N LYS A 96 -8.40 -7.71 -22.74
CA LYS A 96 -7.12 -7.54 -22.02
C LYS A 96 -6.15 -8.68 -22.31
N ARG A 97 -6.62 -9.94 -22.22
CA ARG A 97 -5.79 -11.12 -22.48
C ARG A 97 -5.30 -11.21 -23.93
N VAL A 98 -6.10 -10.77 -24.90
CA VAL A 98 -5.64 -10.68 -26.29
C VAL A 98 -4.57 -9.61 -26.46
N ILE A 99 -4.80 -8.42 -25.91
CA ILE A 99 -3.89 -7.27 -26.03
C ILE A 99 -2.51 -7.55 -25.42
N LYS A 100 -2.46 -8.20 -24.25
CA LYS A 100 -1.19 -8.51 -23.56
C LYS A 100 -0.27 -9.37 -24.41
N GLY A 101 -0.80 -10.16 -25.34
CA GLY A 101 -0.04 -10.73 -26.46
C GLY A 101 0.97 -11.84 -26.14
N ALA A 102 1.37 -12.01 -24.87
CA ALA A 102 2.50 -12.85 -24.46
C ALA A 102 2.35 -14.32 -24.89
N SER A 103 1.13 -14.85 -24.85
CA SER A 103 0.83 -16.23 -25.24
C SER A 103 0.86 -16.50 -26.74
N TYR A 104 0.98 -15.44 -27.56
CA TYR A 104 1.03 -15.55 -29.03
C TYR A 104 2.44 -15.22 -29.57
N SER A 105 3.45 -15.15 -28.69
CA SER A 105 4.85 -15.03 -29.09
C SER A 105 5.46 -16.41 -29.40
N VAL A 106 6.42 -16.42 -30.32
CA VAL A 106 7.25 -17.60 -30.64
C VAL A 106 7.99 -18.10 -29.41
N ASP A 107 8.40 -17.19 -28.52
CA ASP A 107 9.16 -17.49 -27.31
C ASP A 107 8.37 -18.31 -26.27
N ALA A 108 7.04 -18.36 -26.41
CA ALA A 108 6.16 -19.11 -25.53
C ALA A 108 5.93 -20.56 -25.99
N ALA A 109 6.40 -20.94 -27.17
CA ALA A 109 6.18 -22.26 -27.76
C ALA A 109 7.32 -23.24 -27.45
N ASN A 110 6.96 -24.49 -27.08
CA ASN A 110 7.91 -25.56 -26.80
C ASN A 110 8.11 -26.52 -27.98
N SER A 111 7.34 -26.35 -29.06
CA SER A 111 7.43 -27.15 -30.29
C SER A 111 7.17 -26.33 -31.56
N GLU A 112 7.57 -26.87 -32.72
CA GLU A 112 7.32 -26.24 -34.02
C GLU A 112 5.83 -26.11 -34.36
N GLU A 113 5.01 -27.07 -33.93
CA GLU A 113 3.55 -27.03 -34.12
C GLU A 113 2.91 -25.93 -33.26
N GLU A 114 3.31 -25.84 -31.99
CA GLU A 114 2.87 -24.75 -31.10
C GLU A 114 3.25 -23.38 -31.64
N ASN A 115 4.47 -23.25 -32.19
CA ASN A 115 4.94 -22.02 -32.80
C ASN A 115 4.09 -21.62 -34.02
N THR A 116 3.80 -22.58 -34.91
CA THR A 116 2.94 -22.36 -36.08
C THR A 116 1.54 -21.89 -35.66
N ASN A 117 0.97 -22.54 -34.65
CA ASN A 117 -0.34 -22.17 -34.11
C ASN A 117 -0.34 -20.78 -33.46
N ALA A 118 0.71 -20.42 -32.72
CA ALA A 118 0.86 -19.10 -32.12
C ALA A 118 0.94 -17.99 -33.19
N LEU A 119 1.75 -18.19 -34.23
CA LEU A 119 1.87 -17.25 -35.35
C LEU A 119 0.55 -17.10 -36.13
N GLN A 120 -0.17 -18.20 -36.34
CA GLN A 120 -1.48 -18.15 -36.99
C GLN A 120 -2.49 -17.39 -36.13
N ALA A 121 -2.54 -17.66 -34.81
CA ALA A 121 -3.40 -16.95 -33.88
C ALA A 121 -3.08 -15.44 -33.86
N LYS A 122 -1.79 -15.08 -33.81
CA LYS A 122 -1.33 -13.69 -33.86
C LYS A 122 -1.77 -12.99 -35.15
N SER A 123 -1.58 -13.63 -36.30
CA SER A 123 -2.02 -13.11 -37.60
C SER A 123 -3.53 -12.85 -37.64
N LEU A 124 -4.35 -13.75 -37.07
CA LEU A 124 -5.80 -13.56 -36.97
C LEU A 124 -6.16 -12.38 -36.06
N ILE A 125 -5.49 -12.23 -34.92
CA ILE A 125 -5.69 -11.11 -34.00
C ILE A 125 -5.36 -9.78 -34.69
N ASP A 126 -4.19 -9.67 -35.29
CA ASP A 126 -3.70 -8.43 -35.90
C ASP A 126 -4.56 -8.00 -37.11
N SER A 127 -5.01 -8.97 -37.92
CA SER A 127 -5.78 -8.70 -39.13
C SER A 127 -7.28 -8.48 -38.89
N ARG A 128 -7.87 -9.11 -37.86
CA ARG A 128 -9.34 -9.12 -37.66
C ARG A 128 -9.80 -8.41 -36.39
N LEU A 129 -8.94 -8.23 -35.38
CA LEU A 129 -9.33 -7.62 -34.11
C LEU A 129 -8.52 -6.35 -33.82
N LEU A 130 -7.22 -6.47 -33.56
CA LEU A 130 -6.36 -5.37 -33.13
C LEU A 130 -5.80 -4.55 -34.31
N THR A 131 -6.69 -4.17 -35.22
CA THR A 131 -6.36 -3.25 -36.31
C THR A 131 -6.04 -1.85 -35.77
N PRO A 132 -5.27 -1.01 -36.48
CA PRO A 132 -4.98 0.34 -36.01
C PRO A 132 -6.25 1.17 -35.70
N ALA A 133 -7.31 1.02 -36.51
CA ALA A 133 -8.59 1.68 -36.26
C ALA A 133 -9.26 1.20 -34.98
N PHE A 134 -9.23 -0.12 -34.72
CA PHE A 134 -9.73 -0.69 -33.48
C PHE A 134 -8.95 -0.19 -32.28
N VAL A 135 -7.61 -0.17 -32.34
CA VAL A 135 -6.75 0.30 -31.24
C VAL A 135 -7.09 1.75 -30.85
N ASN A 136 -7.26 2.64 -31.83
CA ASN A 136 -7.67 4.02 -31.57
C ASN A 136 -9.06 4.09 -30.94
N SER A 137 -10.04 3.41 -31.53
CA SER A 137 -11.42 3.39 -31.03
C SER A 137 -11.51 2.76 -29.63
N CYS A 138 -10.69 1.75 -29.36
CA CYS A 138 -10.62 1.08 -28.07
C CYS A 138 -10.11 2.04 -26.99
N ALA A 139 -8.97 2.69 -27.23
CA ALA A 139 -8.44 3.70 -26.31
C ALA A 139 -9.44 4.84 -26.07
N GLU A 140 -10.06 5.36 -27.14
CA GLU A 140 -11.06 6.41 -27.06
C GLU A 140 -12.26 6.00 -26.20
N VAL A 141 -12.83 4.82 -26.43
CA VAL A 141 -14.00 4.34 -25.68
C VAL A 141 -13.65 4.09 -24.21
N LEU A 142 -12.51 3.46 -23.92
CA LEU A 142 -12.09 3.21 -22.54
C LEU A 142 -11.95 4.53 -21.77
N VAL A 143 -11.21 5.49 -22.32
CA VAL A 143 -10.96 6.78 -21.65
C VAL A 143 -12.22 7.65 -21.59
N THR A 144 -12.94 7.79 -22.70
CA THR A 144 -14.07 8.73 -22.78
C THR A 144 -15.36 8.18 -22.16
N LYS A 145 -15.51 6.87 -21.97
CA LYS A 145 -16.78 6.27 -21.49
C LYS A 145 -16.65 5.56 -20.15
N TYR A 146 -15.53 4.89 -19.89
CA TYR A 146 -15.39 3.99 -18.74
C TYR A 146 -14.46 4.50 -17.64
N MET A 147 -13.54 5.42 -17.96
CA MET A 147 -12.63 6.00 -16.98
C MET A 147 -13.13 7.33 -16.38
N GLN A 148 -14.26 7.86 -16.85
CA GLN A 148 -14.91 9.03 -16.24
C GLN A 148 -15.58 8.64 -14.92
N LEU A 149 -15.58 9.55 -13.95
CA LEU A 149 -16.39 9.40 -12.74
C LEU A 149 -17.87 9.42 -13.09
N ARG A 150 -18.61 8.45 -12.55
CA ARG A 150 -20.05 8.32 -12.70
C ARG A 150 -20.76 9.12 -11.62
N PRO A 151 -22.05 9.48 -11.81
CA PRO A 151 -22.87 10.08 -10.76
C PRO A 151 -22.90 9.23 -9.49
N GLU A 152 -22.99 7.89 -9.61
CA GLU A 152 -22.95 7.01 -8.44
C GLU A 152 -21.62 7.11 -7.67
N ASP A 153 -20.50 7.30 -8.38
CA ASP A 153 -19.19 7.49 -7.74
C ASP A 153 -19.15 8.82 -6.98
N LEU A 154 -19.78 9.87 -7.51
CA LEU A 154 -19.87 11.18 -6.86
C LEU A 154 -20.85 11.16 -5.68
N ASP A 155 -21.95 10.42 -5.78
CA ASP A 155 -22.88 10.21 -4.67
C ASP A 155 -22.20 9.47 -3.51
N LEU A 156 -21.43 8.42 -3.82
CA LEU A 156 -20.63 7.70 -2.82
C LEU A 156 -19.57 8.60 -2.21
N TRP A 157 -18.85 9.39 -3.02
CA TRP A 157 -17.89 10.39 -2.54
C TRP A 157 -18.53 11.33 -1.50
N GLU A 158 -19.74 11.83 -1.75
CA GLU A 158 -20.44 12.71 -0.81
C GLU A 158 -20.90 11.98 0.47
N SER A 159 -21.40 10.75 0.34
CA SER A 159 -22.00 10.02 1.46
C SER A 159 -20.98 9.34 2.37
N ASP A 160 -19.88 8.86 1.79
CA ASP A 160 -18.83 8.08 2.44
C ASP A 160 -17.48 8.34 1.73
N PRO A 161 -16.84 9.50 1.99
CA PRO A 161 -15.59 9.88 1.33
C PRO A 161 -14.43 8.94 1.66
N GLU A 162 -14.39 8.39 2.87
CA GLU A 162 -13.35 7.45 3.29
C GLU A 162 -13.51 6.11 2.58
N GLY A 163 -14.73 5.54 2.57
CA GLY A 163 -15.06 4.33 1.83
C GLY A 163 -14.81 4.47 0.32
N TRP A 164 -15.06 5.64 -0.26
CA TRP A 164 -14.74 5.92 -1.66
C TRP A 164 -13.25 5.77 -1.97
N VAL A 165 -12.37 6.38 -1.15
CA VAL A 165 -10.91 6.27 -1.30
C VAL A 165 -10.42 4.85 -1.02
N ASN A 166 -11.01 4.18 -0.03
CA ASN A 166 -10.69 2.79 0.29
C ASN A 166 -11.06 1.85 -0.87
N GLY A 167 -12.19 2.11 -1.55
CA GLY A 167 -12.65 1.37 -2.72
C GLY A 167 -11.77 1.53 -3.96
N GLU A 168 -11.34 2.75 -4.32
CA GLU A 168 -10.49 2.98 -5.51
C GLU A 168 -9.11 2.28 -5.41
N GLU A 169 -8.63 2.03 -4.18
CA GLU A 169 -7.36 1.32 -3.95
C GLU A 169 -7.53 -0.20 -3.80
N ALA A 170 -8.76 -0.71 -3.79
CA ALA A 170 -9.00 -2.13 -3.72
C ALA A 170 -8.62 -2.81 -5.05
N ASP A 171 -7.85 -3.90 -5.00
CA ASP A 171 -7.40 -4.63 -6.20
C ASP A 171 -8.52 -5.54 -6.79
N HIS A 172 -9.72 -4.99 -6.95
CA HIS A 172 -10.91 -5.69 -7.43
C HIS A 172 -11.18 -5.49 -8.93
N TRP A 173 -10.16 -5.15 -9.71
CA TRP A 173 -10.29 -4.82 -11.13
C TRP A 173 -10.84 -5.96 -12.01
N GLU A 174 -10.83 -7.21 -11.55
CA GLU A 174 -11.47 -8.32 -12.27
C GLU A 174 -13.00 -8.36 -12.10
N PHE A 175 -13.56 -7.52 -11.23
CA PHE A 175 -14.97 -7.52 -10.85
C PHE A 175 -15.67 -6.19 -11.14
N GLU A 176 -14.92 -5.09 -11.22
CA GLU A 176 -15.45 -3.75 -11.39
C GLU A 176 -15.11 -3.15 -12.75
N LEU A 177 -16.06 -2.43 -13.34
CA LEU A 177 -15.99 -2.01 -14.73
C LEU A 177 -14.90 -0.97 -14.99
N LYS A 178 -14.84 0.09 -14.19
CA LYS A 178 -13.87 1.19 -14.34
C LYS A 178 -12.43 0.70 -14.08
N PRO A 179 -12.10 0.05 -12.96
CA PRO A 179 -10.74 -0.47 -12.76
C PRO A 179 -10.35 -1.52 -13.82
N CYS A 180 -11.30 -2.35 -14.29
CA CYS A 180 -11.02 -3.26 -15.40
C CYS A 180 -10.66 -2.51 -16.69
N ALA A 181 -11.39 -1.44 -17.01
CA ALA A 181 -11.14 -0.61 -18.20
C ALA A 181 -9.77 0.07 -18.12
N GLU A 182 -9.39 0.59 -16.95
CA GLU A 182 -8.06 1.16 -16.68
C GLU A 182 -6.96 0.13 -16.93
N LYS A 183 -7.11 -1.10 -16.42
CA LYS A 183 -6.14 -2.19 -16.66
C LYS A 183 -6.08 -2.65 -18.11
N VAL A 184 -7.18 -2.57 -18.88
CA VAL A 184 -7.18 -2.85 -20.32
C VAL A 184 -6.47 -1.73 -21.08
N PHE A 185 -6.72 -0.48 -20.71
CA PHE A 185 -6.08 0.69 -21.29
C PHE A 185 -4.56 0.66 -21.08
N MET A 186 -4.09 0.32 -19.87
CA MET A 186 -2.65 0.16 -19.60
C MET A 186 -2.01 -0.86 -20.54
N ASP A 187 -2.56 -2.08 -20.64
CA ASP A 187 -2.02 -3.10 -21.55
C ASP A 187 -2.05 -2.62 -23.01
N LEU A 188 -3.11 -1.90 -23.41
CA LEU A 188 -3.25 -1.37 -24.77
C LEU A 188 -2.17 -0.32 -25.06
N LEU A 189 -1.92 0.59 -24.13
CA LEU A 189 -0.90 1.63 -24.27
C LEU A 189 0.52 1.03 -24.28
N THR A 190 0.80 0.04 -23.44
CA THR A 190 2.08 -0.67 -23.46
C THR A 190 2.30 -1.36 -24.81
N SER A 191 1.29 -2.07 -25.33
CA SER A 191 1.40 -2.80 -26.60
C SER A 191 1.43 -1.90 -27.84
N TYR A 192 0.77 -0.73 -27.80
CA TYR A 192 0.59 0.18 -28.94
C TYR A 192 1.12 1.60 -28.68
N ARG A 193 2.17 1.72 -27.87
CA ARG A 193 2.78 2.99 -27.42
C ARG A 193 3.00 4.00 -28.54
N VAL A 194 3.61 3.57 -29.65
CA VAL A 194 3.96 4.43 -30.79
C VAL A 194 2.72 5.08 -31.42
N GLN A 195 1.62 4.33 -31.47
CA GLN A 195 0.38 4.78 -32.05
C GLN A 195 -0.41 5.68 -31.09
N LEU A 196 -0.49 5.30 -29.81
CA LEU A 196 -1.37 5.94 -28.84
C LEU A 196 -0.76 7.15 -28.13
N SER A 197 0.56 7.20 -27.92
CA SER A 197 1.19 8.31 -27.19
C SER A 197 0.93 9.68 -27.83
N PRO A 198 1.08 9.88 -29.15
CA PRO A 198 0.81 11.18 -29.77
C PRO A 198 -0.65 11.63 -29.63
N ILE A 199 -1.59 10.67 -29.61
CA ILE A 199 -3.02 10.94 -29.47
C ILE A 199 -3.31 11.43 -28.05
N LEU A 200 -2.79 10.74 -27.03
CA LEU A 200 -2.96 11.13 -25.63
C LEU A 200 -2.38 12.51 -25.34
N ILE A 201 -1.17 12.80 -25.85
CA ILE A 201 -0.51 14.10 -25.66
C ILE A 201 -1.36 15.22 -26.29
N ASN A 202 -1.91 15.01 -27.49
CA ASN A 202 -2.80 15.98 -28.11
C ASN A 202 -4.08 16.18 -27.28
N LEU A 203 -4.67 15.09 -26.75
CA LEU A 203 -5.85 15.17 -25.90
C LEU A 203 -5.61 16.03 -24.65
N VAL A 204 -4.44 15.94 -24.02
CA VAL A 204 -4.07 16.79 -22.87
C VAL A 204 -4.18 18.27 -23.21
N ASP A 205 -3.79 18.68 -24.42
CA ASP A 205 -3.87 20.07 -24.87
C ASP A 205 -5.29 20.51 -25.22
N THR A 206 -6.12 19.60 -25.74
CA THR A 206 -7.53 19.92 -26.06
C THR A 206 -8.38 20.15 -24.81
N VAL A 207 -8.06 19.50 -23.68
CA VAL A 207 -8.78 19.65 -22.40
C VAL A 207 -8.20 20.75 -21.51
N ALA A 208 -7.44 21.69 -22.08
CA ALA A 208 -6.84 22.80 -21.33
C ALA A 208 -7.89 23.61 -20.52
N VAL A 209 -9.03 23.90 -21.14
CA VAL A 209 -10.09 24.76 -20.59
C VAL A 209 -11.28 23.92 -20.16
N VAL A 210 -11.73 24.14 -18.92
CA VAL A 210 -12.97 23.56 -18.39
C VAL A 210 -14.09 24.59 -18.54
N ASN A 211 -15.14 24.24 -19.30
CA ASN A 211 -16.27 25.13 -19.58
C ASN A 211 -17.53 24.73 -18.79
N ASP A 212 -17.69 23.44 -18.50
CA ASP A 212 -18.81 22.85 -17.80
C ASP A 212 -18.39 21.59 -17.03
N HIS A 213 -19.33 21.00 -16.28
CA HIS A 213 -19.07 19.80 -15.48
C HIS A 213 -18.65 18.58 -16.32
N ASN A 214 -19.19 18.40 -17.53
CA ASN A 214 -18.82 17.28 -18.38
C ASN A 214 -17.38 17.41 -18.90
N SER A 215 -16.96 18.62 -19.24
CA SER A 215 -15.58 18.91 -19.63
C SER A 215 -14.60 18.72 -18.46
N LEU A 216 -15.06 18.92 -17.22
CA LEU A 216 -14.29 18.64 -16.00
C LEU A 216 -14.06 17.13 -15.81
N LEU A 217 -15.12 16.32 -15.92
CA LEU A 217 -15.04 14.86 -15.81
C LEU A 217 -14.21 14.25 -16.95
N PHE A 218 -14.36 14.78 -18.16
CA PHE A 218 -13.54 14.37 -19.29
C PHE A 218 -12.07 14.69 -19.06
N LYS A 219 -11.75 15.89 -18.54
CA LYS A 219 -10.38 16.27 -18.17
C LYS A 219 -9.81 15.37 -17.08
N ASP A 220 -10.59 14.98 -16.06
CA ASP A 220 -10.18 13.99 -15.05
C ASP A 220 -9.77 12.66 -15.70
N ALA A 221 -10.57 12.14 -16.62
CA ALA A 221 -10.27 10.88 -17.32
C ALA A 221 -9.03 10.98 -18.21
N ILE A 222 -8.80 12.11 -18.88
CA ILE A 222 -7.55 12.34 -19.61
C ILE A 222 -6.36 12.33 -18.64
N TYR A 223 -6.43 13.01 -17.50
CA TYR A 223 -5.33 13.00 -16.52
C TYR A 223 -5.14 11.60 -15.91
N CYS A 224 -6.21 10.85 -15.70
CA CYS A 224 -6.15 9.45 -15.32
C CYS A 224 -5.34 8.64 -16.36
N SER A 225 -5.64 8.78 -17.64
CA SER A 225 -4.93 8.08 -18.72
C SER A 225 -3.44 8.43 -18.79
N VAL A 226 -3.07 9.69 -18.52
CA VAL A 226 -1.67 10.14 -18.49
C VAL A 226 -0.94 9.57 -17.26
N GLY A 227 -1.59 9.48 -16.10
CA GLY A 227 -1.01 8.85 -14.92
C GLY A 227 -0.84 7.35 -15.06
N LEU A 228 -1.85 6.64 -15.59
CA LEU A 228 -1.76 5.20 -15.89
C LEU A 228 -0.67 4.88 -16.92
N GLY A 229 -0.43 5.80 -17.86
CA GLY A 229 0.57 5.67 -18.91
C GLY A 229 1.95 6.25 -18.59
N ALA A 230 2.28 6.53 -17.34
CA ALA A 230 3.53 7.24 -16.99
C ALA A 230 4.79 6.56 -17.57
N ASN A 231 4.93 5.23 -17.42
CA ASN A 231 6.08 4.45 -17.92
C ASN A 231 6.17 4.39 -19.45
N GLU A 232 5.07 4.68 -20.15
CA GLU A 232 4.98 4.64 -21.59
C GLU A 232 5.17 6.06 -22.16
N LEU A 233 4.76 7.08 -21.42
CA LEU A 233 4.77 8.47 -21.87
C LEU A 233 6.03 9.24 -21.47
N PHE A 234 6.85 8.75 -20.54
CA PHE A 234 7.96 9.55 -19.96
C PHE A 234 8.99 10.11 -20.98
N ASP A 235 9.20 9.44 -22.12
CA ASP A 235 10.10 9.97 -23.17
C ASP A 235 9.45 11.04 -24.04
N SER A 236 8.12 11.00 -24.20
CA SER A 236 7.39 11.79 -25.19
C SER A 236 6.57 12.92 -24.58
N PHE A 237 6.25 12.84 -23.29
CA PHE A 237 5.49 13.85 -22.55
C PHE A 237 6.38 14.58 -21.53
N ASP A 238 6.46 15.91 -21.67
CA ASP A 238 7.20 16.76 -20.74
C ASP A 238 6.35 17.04 -19.49
N PHE A 239 6.43 16.13 -18.52
CA PHE A 239 5.70 16.25 -17.27
C PHE A 239 6.18 17.43 -16.42
N ASN A 240 7.45 17.82 -16.49
CA ASN A 240 7.98 18.96 -15.76
C ASN A 240 7.31 20.27 -16.20
N ASN A 241 7.20 20.48 -17.52
CA ASN A 241 6.48 21.61 -18.08
C ASN A 241 4.98 21.57 -17.74
N PHE A 242 4.37 20.38 -17.81
CA PHE A 242 2.97 20.18 -17.45
C PHE A 242 2.70 20.47 -15.96
N LEU A 243 3.58 20.04 -15.07
CA LEU A 243 3.51 20.30 -13.63
C LEU A 243 3.48 21.80 -13.33
N VAL A 244 4.47 22.54 -13.84
CA VAL A 244 4.62 23.97 -13.52
C VAL A 244 3.56 24.82 -14.22
N ASN A 245 3.30 24.58 -15.50
CA ASN A 245 2.47 25.48 -16.31
C ASN A 245 0.99 25.10 -16.34
N ARG A 246 0.62 23.91 -15.88
CA ARG A 246 -0.78 23.44 -15.85
C ARG A 246 -1.23 23.00 -14.47
N LEU A 247 -0.53 22.08 -13.83
CA LEU A 247 -0.99 21.53 -12.55
C LEU A 247 -0.94 22.54 -11.40
N VAL A 248 0.15 23.32 -11.27
CA VAL A 248 0.29 24.35 -10.22
C VAL A 248 -0.86 25.40 -10.30
N PRO A 249 -1.16 26.01 -11.46
CA PRO A 249 -2.31 26.90 -11.59
C PRO A 249 -3.66 26.23 -11.27
N GLU A 250 -3.86 24.99 -11.71
CA GLU A 250 -5.14 24.28 -11.54
C GLU A 250 -5.40 23.87 -10.09
N VAL A 251 -4.37 23.44 -9.35
CA VAL A 251 -4.46 23.16 -7.91
C VAL A 251 -4.85 24.42 -7.11
N SER A 252 -4.42 25.59 -7.58
CA SER A 252 -4.75 26.87 -6.97
C SER A 252 -6.20 27.32 -7.23
N ASN A 253 -6.94 26.65 -8.10
CA ASN A 253 -8.34 26.96 -8.34
C ASN A 253 -9.22 26.46 -7.18
N LYS A 254 -9.80 27.41 -6.44
CA LYS A 254 -10.63 27.16 -5.26
C LYS A 254 -12.13 27.01 -5.56
N GLU A 255 -12.53 26.96 -6.83
CA GLU A 255 -13.89 26.56 -7.20
C GLU A 255 -14.23 25.18 -6.57
N PRO A 256 -15.39 25.01 -5.92
CA PRO A 256 -15.74 23.77 -5.24
C PRO A 256 -15.74 22.55 -6.16
N SER A 257 -16.23 22.69 -7.40
CA SER A 257 -16.26 21.62 -8.40
C SER A 257 -14.86 21.12 -8.79
N PHE A 258 -13.84 21.99 -8.70
CA PHE A 258 -12.46 21.64 -9.05
C PHE A 258 -11.82 20.64 -8.09
N ARG A 259 -12.45 20.27 -6.97
CA ARG A 259 -11.97 19.21 -6.08
C ARG A 259 -11.70 17.88 -6.80
N ILE A 260 -12.46 17.58 -7.86
CA ILE A 260 -12.25 16.40 -8.71
C ILE A 260 -10.86 16.43 -9.35
N LEU A 261 -10.50 17.57 -9.95
CA LEU A 261 -9.17 17.76 -10.52
C LEU A 261 -8.10 17.85 -9.44
N ARG A 262 -8.35 18.54 -8.33
CA ARG A 262 -7.37 18.62 -7.22
C ARG A 262 -7.00 17.24 -6.69
N ARG A 263 -7.97 16.34 -6.48
CA ARG A 263 -7.73 14.92 -6.18
C ARG A 263 -6.89 14.26 -7.27
N ARG A 264 -7.28 14.41 -8.54
CA ARG A 264 -6.58 13.79 -9.67
C ARG A 264 -5.15 14.29 -9.83
N ILE A 265 -4.88 15.54 -9.46
CA ILE A 265 -3.55 16.13 -9.52
C ILE A 265 -2.63 15.52 -8.45
N ALA A 266 -3.11 15.32 -7.21
CA ALA A 266 -2.36 14.52 -6.24
C ALA A 266 -2.06 13.11 -6.79
N TRP A 267 -3.08 12.45 -7.34
CA TRP A 267 -2.94 11.10 -7.88
C TRP A 267 -1.93 11.01 -9.04
N ILE A 268 -2.01 11.89 -10.04
CA ILE A 268 -1.12 11.83 -11.21
C ILE A 268 0.33 12.15 -10.81
N ILE A 269 0.56 13.07 -9.88
CA ILE A 269 1.91 13.37 -9.40
C ILE A 269 2.53 12.14 -8.73
N GLY A 270 1.77 11.44 -7.88
CA GLY A 270 2.28 10.22 -7.25
C GLY A 270 2.57 9.07 -8.22
N HIS A 271 1.97 9.06 -9.41
CA HIS A 271 2.28 8.09 -10.48
C HIS A 271 3.53 8.47 -11.28
N TRP A 272 3.83 9.77 -11.38
CA TRP A 272 4.94 10.27 -12.18
C TRP A 272 6.23 10.48 -11.38
N ILE A 273 6.14 10.68 -10.06
CA ILE A 273 7.31 10.99 -9.22
C ILE A 273 8.41 9.93 -9.30
N GLY A 274 8.03 8.64 -9.26
CA GLY A 274 8.97 7.51 -9.39
C GLY A 274 9.37 7.18 -10.83
N VAL A 275 8.82 7.89 -11.83
CA VAL A 275 9.09 7.65 -13.25
C VAL A 275 10.00 8.75 -13.81
N LYS A 276 9.54 10.00 -13.79
CA LYS A 276 10.29 11.13 -14.36
C LYS A 276 9.77 12.49 -13.90
N ILE A 277 10.40 13.02 -12.85
CA ILE A 277 10.31 14.43 -12.44
C ILE A 277 11.73 14.87 -12.06
N ASP A 278 12.24 15.95 -12.65
CA ASP A 278 13.61 16.39 -12.35
C ASP A 278 13.67 17.03 -10.96
N LYS A 279 14.83 16.89 -10.28
CA LYS A 279 15.06 17.35 -8.89
C LYS A 279 14.56 18.78 -8.62
N GLN A 280 14.92 19.72 -9.49
CA GLN A 280 14.54 21.13 -9.37
C GLN A 280 13.02 21.39 -9.35
N TYR A 281 12.20 20.43 -9.80
CA TYR A 281 10.74 20.54 -9.79
C TYR A 281 10.07 19.85 -8.59
N ARG A 282 10.80 19.04 -7.81
CA ARG A 282 10.24 18.31 -6.67
C ARG A 282 9.70 19.23 -5.57
N THR A 283 10.27 20.43 -5.41
CA THR A 283 9.73 21.44 -4.50
C THR A 283 8.28 21.81 -4.84
N TYR A 284 7.91 21.88 -6.13
CA TYR A 284 6.51 22.11 -6.53
C TYR A 284 5.61 20.93 -6.18
N VAL A 285 6.11 19.69 -6.27
CA VAL A 285 5.39 18.48 -5.87
C VAL A 285 5.03 18.56 -4.39
N TYR A 286 6.01 18.86 -3.52
CA TYR A 286 5.76 18.97 -2.07
C TYR A 286 4.79 20.11 -1.74
N GLN A 287 4.93 21.27 -2.39
CA GLN A 287 4.00 22.40 -2.24
C GLN A 287 2.55 22.01 -2.61
N ILE A 288 2.38 21.33 -3.75
CA ILE A 288 1.06 20.85 -4.19
C ILE A 288 0.48 19.87 -3.17
N MET A 289 1.24 18.85 -2.76
CA MET A 289 0.76 17.85 -1.81
C MET A 289 0.29 18.48 -0.50
N LEU A 290 1.05 19.43 0.04
CA LEU A 290 0.69 20.11 1.29
C LEU A 290 -0.50 21.05 1.13
N GLN A 291 -0.62 21.74 -0.02
CA GLN A 291 -1.83 22.51 -0.32
C GLN A 291 -3.08 21.62 -0.38
N LEU A 292 -2.96 20.42 -0.93
CA LEU A 292 -4.07 19.46 -1.07
C LEU A 292 -4.41 18.72 0.24
N LEU A 293 -3.45 18.64 1.16
CA LEU A 293 -3.64 18.09 2.51
C LEU A 293 -4.29 19.06 3.50
N ALA A 294 -4.40 20.34 3.14
CA ALA A 294 -4.91 21.40 3.99
C ALA A 294 -6.33 21.09 4.53
N PRO A 295 -6.67 21.48 5.77
CA PRO A 295 -7.97 21.18 6.38
C PRO A 295 -9.18 21.73 5.62
N GLU A 296 -9.00 22.78 4.82
CA GLU A 296 -10.04 23.41 4.02
C GLU A 296 -10.38 22.62 2.73
N GLU A 297 -9.55 21.64 2.37
CA GLU A 297 -9.79 20.80 1.20
C GLU A 297 -10.76 19.65 1.52
N ASP A 298 -11.37 19.13 0.47
CA ASP A 298 -12.30 17.99 0.52
C ASP A 298 -11.61 16.73 1.09
N MET A 299 -12.34 15.93 1.88
CA MET A 299 -11.78 14.75 2.56
C MET A 299 -11.13 13.76 1.58
N VAL A 300 -11.75 13.50 0.43
CA VAL A 300 -11.17 12.60 -0.60
C VAL A 300 -9.89 13.19 -1.18
N VAL A 301 -9.85 14.52 -1.38
CA VAL A 301 -8.63 15.21 -1.85
C VAL A 301 -7.50 15.05 -0.84
N ARG A 302 -7.79 15.27 0.45
CA ARG A 302 -6.80 15.17 1.54
C ARG A 302 -6.25 13.75 1.68
N LEU A 303 -7.12 12.74 1.65
CA LEU A 303 -6.71 11.32 1.72
C LEU A 303 -5.86 10.90 0.53
N VAL A 304 -6.26 11.25 -0.70
CA VAL A 304 -5.47 10.95 -1.90
C VAL A 304 -4.14 11.70 -1.88
N ALA A 305 -4.10 12.94 -1.38
CA ALA A 305 -2.86 13.69 -1.20
C ALA A 305 -1.93 13.04 -0.15
N ALA A 306 -2.46 12.54 0.97
CA ALA A 306 -1.67 11.79 1.96
C ALA A 306 -1.03 10.54 1.34
N ASN A 307 -1.83 9.74 0.63
CA ASN A 307 -1.36 8.50 0.00
C ASN A 307 -0.29 8.77 -1.07
N ASN A 308 -0.42 9.86 -1.83
CA ASN A 308 0.56 10.20 -2.86
C ASN A 308 1.76 10.99 -2.32
N LEU A 309 1.64 11.71 -1.20
CA LEU A 309 2.79 12.26 -0.47
C LEU A 309 3.72 11.14 -0.01
N ARG A 310 3.16 10.04 0.50
CA ARG A 310 3.94 8.83 0.83
C ARG A 310 4.80 8.39 -0.34
N ASN A 311 4.23 8.29 -1.55
CA ASN A 311 4.97 7.91 -2.76
C ASN A 311 6.05 8.94 -3.14
N CYS A 312 5.81 10.24 -2.88
CA CYS A 312 6.78 11.28 -3.17
C CYS A 312 7.98 11.30 -2.23
N VAL A 313 7.79 10.84 -1.00
CA VAL A 313 8.83 10.76 0.03
C VAL A 313 9.54 9.41 -0.03
N ASP A 314 8.83 8.34 -0.39
CA ASP A 314 9.39 6.99 -0.59
C ASP A 314 10.08 6.80 -1.95
N ASP A 315 10.20 7.85 -2.75
CA ASP A 315 10.91 7.78 -4.03
C ASP A 315 12.40 7.47 -3.83
N TRP A 316 12.98 6.67 -4.74
CA TRP A 316 14.38 6.25 -4.63
C TRP A 316 15.36 7.43 -4.76
N ASP A 317 14.98 8.48 -5.49
CA ASP A 317 15.77 9.68 -5.73
C ASP A 317 15.31 10.86 -4.85
N PHE A 318 14.56 10.58 -3.78
CA PHE A 318 14.20 11.54 -2.74
C PHE A 318 15.45 12.16 -2.09
N GLU A 319 15.48 13.50 -1.98
CA GLU A 319 16.54 14.26 -1.33
C GLU A 319 15.98 14.98 -0.09
N THR A 320 16.48 14.62 1.09
CA THR A 320 16.00 15.17 2.36
C THR A 320 16.19 16.68 2.44
N ASP A 321 17.28 17.22 1.89
CA ASP A 321 17.58 18.65 1.97
C ASP A 321 16.51 19.53 1.29
N ASP A 322 15.98 19.08 0.15
CA ASP A 322 14.89 19.76 -0.56
C ASP A 322 13.55 19.64 0.18
N PHE A 323 13.40 18.60 1.02
CA PHE A 323 12.19 18.35 1.80
C PHE A 323 12.17 19.05 3.16
N ILE A 324 13.32 19.50 3.70
CA ILE A 324 13.43 20.16 5.02
C ILE A 324 12.33 21.21 5.29
N PRO A 325 12.04 22.16 4.37
CA PRO A 325 11.02 23.19 4.60
C PRO A 325 9.59 22.63 4.73
N PHE A 326 9.38 21.39 4.30
CA PHE A 326 8.08 20.73 4.23
C PHE A 326 7.86 19.70 5.34
N ILE A 327 8.87 19.39 6.17
CA ILE A 327 8.77 18.41 7.26
C ILE A 327 7.69 18.81 8.27
N GLU A 328 7.80 20.00 8.87
CA GLU A 328 6.84 20.47 9.88
C GLU A 328 5.42 20.57 9.33
N PRO A 329 5.17 21.21 8.17
CA PRO A 329 3.82 21.23 7.59
C PRO A 329 3.29 19.83 7.27
N SER A 330 4.13 18.90 6.80
CA SER A 330 3.70 17.52 6.53
C SER A 330 3.21 16.84 7.81
N ILE A 331 3.96 16.94 8.91
CA ILE A 331 3.59 16.34 10.19
C ILE A 331 2.31 16.98 10.71
N GLN A 332 2.20 18.31 10.71
CA GLN A 332 1.00 19.01 11.17
C GLN A 332 -0.25 18.63 10.37
N LEU A 333 -0.14 18.57 9.05
CA LEU A 333 -1.27 18.24 8.18
C LEU A 333 -1.67 16.76 8.26
N LEU A 334 -0.71 15.83 8.27
CA LEU A 334 -0.98 14.40 8.43
C LEU A 334 -1.58 14.10 9.80
N THR A 335 -1.07 14.72 10.86
CA THR A 335 -1.60 14.53 12.22
C THR A 335 -2.98 15.17 12.42
N ALA A 336 -3.27 16.28 11.74
CA ALA A 336 -4.62 16.83 11.68
C ALA A 336 -5.57 15.88 10.93
N LEU A 337 -5.18 15.41 9.75
CA LEU A 337 -5.99 14.46 8.97
C LEU A 337 -6.26 13.16 9.74
N LEU A 338 -5.29 12.65 10.48
CA LEU A 338 -5.44 11.45 11.31
C LEU A 338 -6.53 11.58 12.40
N LYS A 339 -6.80 12.81 12.87
CA LYS A 339 -7.87 13.11 13.82
C LYS A 339 -9.23 13.28 13.16
N ASP A 340 -9.25 13.65 11.88
CA ASP A 340 -10.47 13.93 11.13
C ASP A 340 -11.10 12.66 10.53
N VAL A 341 -10.36 11.54 10.49
CA VAL A 341 -10.80 10.28 9.89
C VAL A 341 -11.35 9.28 10.91
N GLU A 342 -12.37 8.53 10.49
CA GLU A 342 -13.07 7.54 11.28
C GLU A 342 -12.72 6.10 10.85
N GLU A 343 -12.53 5.85 9.56
CA GLU A 343 -12.29 4.50 9.04
C GLU A 343 -10.89 3.99 9.37
N PHE A 344 -10.82 2.70 9.73
CA PHE A 344 -9.58 2.03 10.10
C PHE A 344 -8.52 2.08 8.99
N ASP A 345 -8.92 1.79 7.74
CA ASP A 345 -8.02 1.76 6.60
C ASP A 345 -7.42 3.15 6.31
N SER A 346 -8.22 4.21 6.47
CA SER A 346 -7.76 5.60 6.33
C SER A 346 -6.69 5.92 7.37
N ARG A 347 -6.92 5.58 8.64
CA ARG A 347 -5.96 5.78 9.73
C ARG A 347 -4.66 5.03 9.49
N MET A 348 -4.74 3.77 9.07
CA MET A 348 -3.58 2.95 8.72
C MET A 348 -2.74 3.58 7.61
N ARG A 349 -3.37 4.10 6.56
CA ARG A 349 -2.67 4.74 5.43
C ARG A 349 -1.98 6.03 5.81
N ILE A 350 -2.66 6.89 6.59
CA ILE A 350 -2.08 8.15 7.07
C ILE A 350 -0.89 7.87 7.99
N LEU A 351 -1.01 6.91 8.91
CA LEU A 351 0.07 6.52 9.82
C LEU A 351 1.25 5.88 9.06
N SER A 352 0.97 5.08 8.01
CA SER A 352 1.98 4.56 7.10
C SER A 352 2.72 5.68 6.35
N CYS A 353 2.01 6.71 5.86
CA CYS A 353 2.63 7.89 5.27
C CYS A 353 3.54 8.60 6.28
N LEU A 354 3.06 8.82 7.52
CA LEU A 354 3.86 9.43 8.58
C LEU A 354 5.13 8.62 8.88
N ASN A 355 5.01 7.29 8.94
CA ASN A 355 6.13 6.38 9.15
C ASN A 355 7.20 6.49 8.05
N ILE A 356 6.80 6.60 6.79
CA ILE A 356 7.73 6.81 5.67
C ILE A 356 8.41 8.18 5.78
N VAL A 357 7.67 9.22 6.16
CA VAL A 357 8.27 10.55 6.40
C VAL A 357 9.32 10.48 7.50
N ILE A 358 9.01 9.82 8.63
CA ILE A 358 9.97 9.64 9.75
C ILE A 358 11.23 8.92 9.27
N ASP A 359 11.10 7.83 8.53
CA ASP A 359 12.26 7.06 8.03
C ASP A 359 13.14 7.89 7.10
N ARG A 360 12.52 8.65 6.18
CA ARG A 360 13.23 9.35 5.11
C ARG A 360 13.90 10.65 5.54
N VAL A 361 13.41 11.29 6.60
CA VAL A 361 14.01 12.53 7.13
C VAL A 361 15.01 12.28 8.25
N GLU A 362 15.11 11.04 8.75
CA GLU A 362 16.06 10.59 9.77
C GLU A 362 16.10 11.57 10.97
N SER A 363 17.30 11.92 11.46
CA SER A 363 17.55 12.83 12.60
C SER A 363 16.89 14.22 12.49
N ARG A 364 16.39 14.62 11.32
CA ARG A 364 15.67 15.89 11.15
C ARG A 364 14.25 15.86 11.70
N ILE A 365 13.72 14.67 12.06
CA ILE A 365 12.40 14.54 12.69
C ILE A 365 12.40 14.97 14.17
N THR A 366 13.55 14.97 14.84
CA THR A 366 13.67 15.12 16.30
C THR A 366 12.91 16.33 16.87
N PRO A 367 12.95 17.53 16.26
CA PRO A 367 12.20 18.69 16.76
C PRO A 367 10.68 18.48 16.83
N TYR A 368 10.15 17.52 16.07
CA TYR A 368 8.72 17.24 15.93
C TYR A 368 8.30 15.93 16.61
N ALA A 369 9.24 15.17 17.18
CA ALA A 369 8.98 13.84 17.74
C ALA A 369 7.95 13.89 18.88
N GLN A 370 8.04 14.87 19.77
CA GLN A 370 7.11 15.03 20.89
C GLN A 370 5.66 15.19 20.41
N GLN A 371 5.44 16.05 19.39
CA GLN A 371 4.10 16.24 18.82
C GLN A 371 3.52 14.93 18.30
N ILE A 372 4.34 14.08 17.66
CA ILE A 372 3.88 12.80 17.12
C ILE A 372 3.57 11.83 18.28
N VAL A 373 4.46 11.70 19.26
CA VAL A 373 4.27 10.77 20.39
C VAL A 373 3.02 11.10 21.21
N GLU A 374 2.72 12.38 21.44
CA GLU A 374 1.53 12.80 22.20
C GLU A 374 0.20 12.43 21.51
N LEU A 375 0.21 12.17 20.20
CA LEU A 375 -0.98 11.81 19.42
C LEU A 375 -1.30 10.32 19.44
N LEU A 376 -0.31 9.47 19.70
CA LEU A 376 -0.44 8.02 19.58
C LEU A 376 -1.22 7.36 20.73
N PRO A 377 -1.11 7.76 22.02
CA PRO A 377 -1.86 7.14 23.11
C PRO A 377 -3.39 7.26 22.96
N PRO A 378 -3.97 8.41 22.57
CA PRO A 378 -5.40 8.50 22.30
C PRO A 378 -5.85 7.56 21.17
N LEU A 379 -5.04 7.44 20.12
CA LEU A 379 -5.32 6.55 18.98
C LEU A 379 -5.25 5.08 19.39
N TRP A 380 -4.28 4.71 20.23
CA TRP A 380 -4.16 3.39 20.83
C TRP A 380 -5.37 3.01 21.68
N ALA A 381 -5.85 3.95 22.50
CA ALA A 381 -7.00 3.75 23.36
C ALA A 381 -8.29 3.59 22.54
N ALA A 382 -8.41 4.28 21.41
CA ALA A 382 -9.56 4.16 20.51
C ALA A 382 -9.58 2.84 19.71
N SER A 383 -8.45 2.14 19.59
CA SER A 383 -8.28 0.95 18.74
C SER A 383 -8.32 -0.35 19.57
N GLU A 384 -9.37 -0.56 20.40
CA GLU A 384 -9.40 -1.62 21.41
C GLU A 384 -9.17 -3.03 20.83
N GLU A 385 -9.92 -3.43 19.81
CA GLU A 385 -9.82 -4.75 19.15
C GLU A 385 -8.89 -4.74 17.91
N ASP A 386 -8.45 -3.56 17.49
CA ASP A 386 -7.70 -3.32 16.25
C ASP A 386 -6.19 -3.53 16.44
N HIS A 387 -5.78 -4.78 16.66
CA HIS A 387 -4.40 -5.13 17.00
C HIS A 387 -3.36 -4.76 15.92
N LEU A 388 -3.74 -4.74 14.63
CA LEU A 388 -2.85 -4.32 13.54
C LEU A 388 -2.53 -2.82 13.58
N PHE A 389 -3.49 -1.99 13.98
CA PHE A 389 -3.26 -0.56 14.13
C PHE A 389 -2.39 -0.27 15.36
N LYS A 390 -2.62 -0.99 16.47
CA LYS A 390 -1.74 -0.98 17.63
C LYS A 390 -0.30 -1.38 17.26
N SER A 391 -0.11 -2.44 16.49
CA SER A 391 1.22 -2.83 15.95
C SER A 391 1.87 -1.68 15.15
N THR A 392 1.11 -1.02 14.29
CA THR A 392 1.63 0.12 13.51
C THR A 392 2.03 1.31 14.40
N ILE A 393 1.29 1.57 15.49
CA ILE A 393 1.65 2.58 16.50
C ILE A 393 2.98 2.22 17.17
N LEU A 394 3.19 0.96 17.55
CA LEU A 394 4.47 0.50 18.13
C LEU A 394 5.62 0.72 17.15
N VAL A 395 5.44 0.39 15.87
CA VAL A 395 6.43 0.63 14.82
C VAL A 395 6.75 2.13 14.70
N THR A 396 5.76 3.01 14.75
CA THR A 396 5.97 4.47 14.74
C THR A 396 6.80 4.92 15.94
N LEU A 397 6.48 4.44 17.15
CA LEU A 397 7.24 4.76 18.35
C LEU A 397 8.68 4.23 18.26
N THR A 398 8.88 3.02 17.74
CA THR A 398 10.21 2.41 17.59
C THR A 398 11.09 3.29 16.71
N LYS A 399 10.54 3.79 15.59
CA LYS A 399 11.26 4.70 14.68
C LYS A 399 11.62 6.02 15.36
N LEU A 400 10.68 6.64 16.06
CA LEU A 400 10.91 7.91 16.77
C LEU A 400 11.96 7.77 17.89
N MET A 401 11.89 6.67 18.65
CA MET A 401 12.88 6.38 19.69
C MET A 401 14.26 6.14 19.07
N GLY A 402 14.33 5.37 17.98
CA GLY A 402 15.59 5.05 17.31
C GLY A 402 16.31 6.27 16.74
N VAL A 403 15.56 7.25 16.22
CA VAL A 403 16.13 8.51 15.72
C VAL A 403 16.59 9.43 16.86
N SER A 404 15.98 9.30 18.05
CA SER A 404 16.31 10.13 19.21
C SER A 404 17.61 9.70 19.92
N ILE A 405 18.25 8.60 19.48
CA ILE A 405 19.53 8.10 20.03
C ILE A 405 20.65 9.14 19.92
N ASP A 406 20.61 10.06 18.94
CA ASP A 406 21.64 11.09 18.79
C ASP A 406 21.42 12.34 19.68
N GLN A 407 20.23 12.48 20.30
CA GLN A 407 19.84 13.65 21.10
C GLN A 407 19.18 13.25 22.44
N LEU A 408 19.82 12.31 23.13
CA LEU A 408 19.36 11.57 24.31
C LEU A 408 18.84 12.39 25.49
N GLU A 409 19.20 13.67 25.62
CA GLU A 409 18.72 14.51 26.73
C GLU A 409 17.23 14.89 26.59
N GLN A 410 16.69 14.89 25.36
CA GLN A 410 15.30 15.28 25.07
C GLN A 410 14.32 14.09 25.09
N SER A 411 14.82 12.85 25.09
CA SER A 411 13.98 11.63 25.01
C SER A 411 13.37 11.19 26.34
N SER A 412 13.85 11.72 27.48
CA SER A 412 13.40 11.30 28.82
C SER A 412 11.90 11.47 29.05
N HIS A 413 11.29 12.51 28.47
CA HIS A 413 9.86 12.79 28.56
C HIS A 413 9.00 11.82 27.72
N LEU A 414 9.58 11.11 26.74
CA LEU A 414 8.86 10.16 25.90
C LEU A 414 8.58 8.84 26.64
N TYR A 415 9.37 8.52 27.67
CA TYR A 415 9.21 7.28 28.44
C TYR A 415 7.85 7.17 29.14
N ASP A 416 7.26 8.30 29.56
CA ASP A 416 5.94 8.31 30.20
C ASP A 416 4.84 7.79 29.26
N TYR A 417 5.03 7.92 27.94
CA TYR A 417 4.11 7.43 26.91
C TYR A 417 4.49 6.05 26.38
N VAL A 418 5.78 5.79 26.20
CA VAL A 418 6.30 4.56 25.58
C VAL A 418 6.24 3.36 26.51
N LEU A 419 6.62 3.51 27.79
CA LEU A 419 6.68 2.39 28.74
C LEU A 419 5.32 1.71 28.98
N PRO A 420 4.20 2.42 29.18
CA PRO A 420 2.88 1.78 29.31
C PRO A 420 2.50 0.91 28.09
N LEU A 421 2.88 1.34 26.89
CA LEU A 421 2.56 0.63 25.64
C LEU A 421 3.42 -0.62 25.47
N ILE A 422 4.70 -0.55 25.84
CA ILE A 422 5.56 -1.73 25.90
C ILE A 422 5.00 -2.72 26.93
N GLU A 423 4.73 -2.26 28.15
CA GLU A 423 4.17 -3.08 29.25
C GLU A 423 2.93 -3.84 28.77
N HIS A 424 1.98 -3.16 28.12
CA HIS A 424 0.78 -3.80 27.57
C HIS A 424 1.08 -4.83 26.47
N SER A 425 2.13 -4.61 25.68
CA SER A 425 2.48 -5.46 24.54
C SER A 425 3.25 -6.72 24.95
N VAL A 426 4.03 -6.65 26.03
CA VAL A 426 4.94 -7.74 26.45
C VAL A 426 4.52 -8.43 27.76
N ASP A 427 3.62 -7.86 28.57
CA ASP A 427 3.16 -8.48 29.82
C ASP A 427 2.02 -9.49 29.57
N ARG A 428 2.31 -10.76 29.82
CA ARG A 428 1.37 -11.89 29.68
C ARG A 428 0.40 -12.02 30.87
N THR A 429 0.66 -11.31 31.96
CA THR A 429 -0.10 -11.45 33.21
C THR A 429 -1.35 -10.56 33.25
N GLN A 430 -1.45 -9.59 32.33
CA GLN A 430 -2.63 -8.74 32.22
C GLN A 430 -3.81 -9.53 31.64
N LEU A 431 -4.91 -9.58 32.39
CA LEU A 431 -6.07 -10.43 32.14
C LEU A 431 -6.82 -10.14 30.81
N GLY A 432 -6.42 -9.12 30.05
CA GLY A 432 -6.97 -8.73 28.74
C GLY A 432 -5.95 -8.66 27.60
N SER A 433 -4.67 -9.01 27.84
CA SER A 433 -3.62 -8.92 26.83
C SER A 433 -3.38 -10.24 26.07
N GLN A 434 -4.03 -11.35 26.42
CA GLN A 434 -3.69 -12.67 25.84
C GLN A 434 -3.92 -12.79 24.33
N GLU A 435 -4.98 -12.19 23.78
CA GLU A 435 -5.22 -12.17 22.33
C GLU A 435 -4.36 -11.10 21.63
N ALA A 436 -4.24 -9.91 22.24
CA ALA A 436 -3.42 -8.82 21.75
C ALA A 436 -1.93 -9.17 21.68
N HIS A 437 -1.45 -9.97 22.65
CA HIS A 437 -0.06 -10.40 22.79
C HIS A 437 0.48 -11.11 21.54
N ILE A 438 -0.35 -11.92 20.88
CA ILE A 438 0.02 -12.63 19.65
C ILE A 438 0.42 -11.65 18.54
N TYR A 439 -0.28 -10.51 18.45
CA TYR A 439 -0.08 -9.52 17.40
C TYR A 439 0.97 -8.46 17.79
N LEU A 440 1.09 -8.14 19.08
CA LEU A 440 1.89 -7.00 19.54
C LEU A 440 3.28 -7.38 20.05
N LEU A 441 3.52 -8.65 20.43
CA LEU A 441 4.77 -9.03 21.10
C LEU A 441 6.02 -8.68 20.27
N GLU A 442 6.04 -9.01 18.99
CA GLU A 442 7.22 -8.79 18.13
C GLU A 442 7.59 -7.31 18.04
N ASP A 443 6.61 -6.44 17.79
CA ASP A 443 6.82 -4.98 17.70
C ASP A 443 7.06 -4.35 19.08
N GLY A 444 6.42 -4.89 20.13
CA GLY A 444 6.62 -4.47 21.51
C GLY A 444 8.03 -4.75 21.99
N LEU A 445 8.61 -5.90 21.62
CA LEU A 445 10.02 -6.22 21.90
C LEU A 445 10.98 -5.32 21.12
N ASP A 446 10.67 -4.97 19.87
CA ASP A 446 11.49 -4.03 19.09
C ASP A 446 11.47 -2.63 19.70
N LEU A 447 10.29 -2.14 20.08
CA LEU A 447 10.13 -0.87 20.79
C LEU A 447 10.90 -0.89 22.11
N TRP A 448 10.79 -1.98 22.87
CA TRP A 448 11.49 -2.12 24.14
C TRP A 448 13.01 -2.08 23.96
N TRP A 449 13.52 -2.84 23.00
CA TRP A 449 14.95 -2.89 22.72
C TRP A 449 15.49 -1.50 22.38
N VAL A 450 14.85 -0.79 21.45
CA VAL A 450 15.25 0.56 21.05
C VAL A 450 15.11 1.55 22.22
N THR A 451 14.09 1.42 23.04
CA THR A 451 13.87 2.26 24.24
C THR A 451 15.02 2.14 25.23
N VAL A 452 15.52 0.92 25.49
CA VAL A 452 16.67 0.68 26.38
C VAL A 452 17.97 1.18 25.76
N GLN A 453 18.16 0.99 24.45
CA GLN A 453 19.34 1.52 23.74
C GLN A 453 19.39 3.05 23.74
N SER A 454 18.22 3.69 23.74
CA SER A 454 18.08 5.16 23.74
C SER A 454 18.10 5.76 25.15
N ALA A 455 18.29 4.97 26.20
CA ALA A 455 18.29 5.44 27.58
C ALA A 455 19.67 5.92 28.03
N THR A 456 19.70 7.10 28.67
CA THR A 456 20.90 7.64 29.32
C THR A 456 21.11 7.06 30.72
N GLU A 457 20.02 6.69 31.38
CA GLU A 457 20.02 6.09 32.71
C GLU A 457 18.94 5.01 32.82
N CYS A 458 19.22 3.98 33.63
CA CYS A 458 18.23 2.95 33.94
C CYS A 458 17.33 3.43 35.08
N THR A 459 16.20 4.05 34.72
CA THR A 459 15.20 4.48 35.70
C THR A 459 14.60 3.28 36.45
N PRO A 460 14.07 3.45 37.67
CA PRO A 460 13.45 2.34 38.42
C PRO A 460 12.32 1.66 37.66
N ARG A 461 11.52 2.42 36.88
CA ARG A 461 10.44 1.87 36.07
C ARG A 461 10.97 1.02 34.92
N LEU A 462 12.02 1.47 34.24
CA LEU A 462 12.66 0.68 33.18
C LEU A 462 13.25 -0.61 33.76
N LEU A 463 13.95 -0.54 34.89
CA LEU A 463 14.51 -1.72 35.57
C LEU A 463 13.43 -2.74 35.99
N GLN A 464 12.25 -2.29 36.41
CA GLN A 464 11.13 -3.16 36.80
C GLN A 464 10.61 -4.04 35.65
N MET A 465 10.90 -3.70 34.39
CA MET A 465 10.54 -4.51 33.24
C MET A 465 11.53 -5.66 32.99
N PHE A 466 12.76 -5.56 33.50
CA PHE A 466 13.82 -6.55 33.25
C PHE A 466 13.44 -8.00 33.57
N PRO A 467 12.72 -8.31 34.68
CA PRO A 467 12.24 -9.66 34.96
C PRO A 467 11.41 -10.29 33.83
N ILE A 468 10.61 -9.48 33.13
CA ILE A 468 9.80 -9.94 32.00
C ILE A 468 10.70 -10.51 30.89
N ALA A 469 11.86 -9.89 30.62
CA ALA A 469 12.81 -10.41 29.64
C ALA A 469 13.41 -11.76 30.06
N ILE A 470 13.66 -11.95 31.36
CA ILE A 470 14.14 -13.23 31.90
C ILE A 470 13.07 -14.31 31.72
N GLU A 471 11.81 -14.01 32.01
CA GLU A 471 10.70 -14.95 31.80
C GLU A 471 10.61 -15.40 30.34
N TYR A 472 10.80 -14.48 29.38
CA TYR A 472 10.81 -14.82 27.96
C TYR A 472 11.95 -15.75 27.54
N LEU A 473 13.09 -15.77 28.24
CA LEU A 473 14.17 -16.72 27.97
C LEU A 473 13.73 -18.16 28.21
N GLU A 474 12.86 -18.41 29.19
CA GLU A 474 12.41 -19.76 29.56
C GLU A 474 11.56 -20.43 28.46
N TYR A 475 10.89 -19.62 27.62
CA TYR A 475 10.03 -20.14 26.56
C TYR A 475 10.79 -20.49 25.27
N GLY A 476 12.02 -20.01 25.08
CA GLY A 476 12.91 -20.43 23.97
C GLY A 476 12.29 -20.32 22.57
N THR A 477 11.48 -19.30 22.31
CA THR A 477 10.66 -19.14 21.09
C THR A 477 11.37 -18.32 19.99
N GLU A 478 10.65 -18.03 18.90
CA GLU A 478 11.09 -17.22 17.75
C GLU A 478 11.63 -15.83 18.15
N THR A 479 11.12 -15.27 19.26
CA THR A 479 11.52 -13.99 19.86
C THR A 479 12.86 -14.01 20.60
N LEU A 480 13.50 -15.18 20.82
CA LEU A 480 14.68 -15.33 21.68
C LEU A 480 15.81 -14.35 21.32
N ARG A 481 16.06 -14.13 20.03
CA ARG A 481 17.11 -13.21 19.57
C ARG A 481 16.85 -11.77 20.02
N LYS A 482 15.60 -11.30 19.96
CA LYS A 482 15.22 -9.95 20.41
C LYS A 482 15.37 -9.82 21.92
N VAL A 483 14.93 -10.83 22.67
CA VAL A 483 15.04 -10.87 24.14
C VAL A 483 16.50 -10.83 24.59
N LEU A 484 17.39 -11.61 23.96
CA LEU A 484 18.82 -11.57 24.27
C LEU A 484 19.44 -10.18 24.05
N LYS A 485 19.04 -9.48 22.97
CA LYS A 485 19.47 -8.10 22.69
C LYS A 485 18.97 -7.09 23.73
N ILE A 486 17.75 -7.27 24.23
CA ILE A 486 17.19 -6.43 25.30
C ILE A 486 18.03 -6.61 26.57
N ILE A 487 18.28 -7.86 26.97
CA ILE A 487 19.09 -8.18 28.17
C ILE A 487 20.51 -7.65 28.05
N GLU A 488 21.12 -7.78 26.87
CA GLU A 488 22.43 -7.20 26.57
C GLU A 488 22.41 -5.67 26.76
N SER A 489 21.40 -5.00 26.22
CA SER A 489 21.26 -3.54 26.31
C SER A 489 21.13 -3.07 27.76
N TYR A 490 20.36 -3.78 28.60
CA TYR A 490 20.30 -3.51 30.03
C TYR A 490 21.63 -3.72 30.75
N SER A 491 22.36 -4.77 30.37
CA SER A 491 23.64 -5.14 30.98
C SER A 491 24.75 -4.15 30.61
N ILE A 492 24.60 -3.44 29.49
CA ILE A 492 25.46 -2.31 29.10
C ILE A 492 25.01 -1.02 29.81
N LEU A 493 23.70 -0.77 29.88
CA LEU A 493 23.13 0.46 30.45
C LEU A 493 23.33 0.58 31.97
N ALA A 494 23.08 -0.51 32.70
CA ALA A 494 23.15 -0.53 34.16
C ALA A 494 23.68 -1.88 34.71
N PRO A 495 24.91 -2.28 34.36
CA PRO A 495 25.50 -3.57 34.70
C PRO A 495 25.37 -3.94 36.17
N ASP A 496 25.80 -3.05 37.06
CA ASP A 496 25.84 -3.31 38.50
C ASP A 496 24.41 -3.46 39.10
N LEU A 497 23.45 -2.64 38.64
CA LEU A 497 22.06 -2.71 39.09
C LEU A 497 21.39 -4.00 38.63
N VAL A 498 21.61 -4.40 37.38
CA VAL A 498 21.07 -5.63 36.82
C VAL A 498 21.60 -6.86 37.57
N LEU A 499 22.91 -6.96 37.77
CA LEU A 499 23.49 -8.14 38.41
C LEU A 499 23.22 -8.19 39.92
N SER A 500 23.23 -7.04 40.61
CA SER A 500 22.92 -7.02 42.04
C SER A 500 21.50 -7.49 42.36
N GLN A 501 20.54 -7.31 41.46
CA GLN A 501 19.14 -7.70 41.66
C GLN A 501 18.76 -9.02 41.00
N TYR A 502 19.32 -9.32 39.82
CA TYR A 502 18.80 -10.36 38.93
C TYR A 502 19.84 -11.36 38.41
N ALA A 503 21.08 -11.38 38.92
CA ALA A 503 22.12 -12.29 38.44
C ALA A 503 21.72 -13.78 38.52
N LEU A 504 21.17 -14.23 39.66
CA LEU A 504 20.78 -15.64 39.84
C LEU A 504 19.66 -16.10 38.88
N PRO A 505 18.50 -15.41 38.79
CA PRO A 505 17.46 -15.81 37.84
C PRO A 505 17.95 -15.75 36.39
N LEU A 506 18.69 -14.69 36.01
CA LEU A 506 19.22 -14.56 34.66
C LEU A 506 20.12 -15.74 34.26
N PHE A 507 21.12 -16.07 35.09
CA PHE A 507 22.02 -17.18 34.77
C PHE A 507 21.32 -18.54 34.84
N SER A 508 20.29 -18.69 35.67
CA SER A 508 19.50 -19.93 35.72
C SER A 508 18.73 -20.14 34.42
N SER A 509 18.12 -19.08 33.87
CA SER A 509 17.43 -19.14 32.57
C SER A 509 18.43 -19.38 31.42
N LEU A 510 19.58 -18.71 31.41
CA LEU A 510 20.63 -18.95 30.40
C LEU A 510 21.20 -20.37 30.48
N ASN A 511 21.35 -20.92 31.69
CA ASN A 511 21.75 -22.31 31.89
C ASN A 511 20.76 -23.28 31.23
N GLY A 512 19.46 -22.97 31.23
CA GLY A 512 18.44 -23.77 30.53
C GLY A 512 18.60 -23.82 29.02
N LEU A 513 19.22 -22.80 28.40
CA LEU A 513 19.31 -22.66 26.94
C LEU A 513 20.60 -23.23 26.34
N ILE A 514 21.70 -23.25 27.10
CA ILE A 514 23.01 -23.64 26.58
C ILE A 514 23.08 -25.15 26.31
N GLY A 515 23.39 -25.55 25.09
CA GLY A 515 23.57 -26.95 24.69
C GLY A 515 22.36 -27.60 24.01
N ASP A 516 21.18 -26.97 24.10
CA ASP A 516 19.94 -27.47 23.47
C ASP A 516 19.59 -26.72 22.17
N LEU A 517 20.33 -25.64 21.86
CA LEU A 517 20.07 -24.76 20.72
C LEU A 517 21.08 -24.93 19.56
N LYS A 518 20.69 -24.44 18.37
CA LYS A 518 21.56 -24.38 17.19
C LYS A 518 22.82 -23.53 17.47
N PRO A 519 23.96 -23.81 16.79
CA PRO A 519 25.23 -23.11 17.02
C PRO A 519 25.12 -21.58 16.98
N GLU A 520 24.32 -21.02 16.07
CA GLU A 520 24.16 -19.57 15.94
C GLU A 520 23.50 -18.93 17.17
N ALA A 521 22.49 -19.60 17.74
CA ALA A 521 21.83 -19.14 18.95
C ALA A 521 22.74 -19.30 20.17
N THR A 522 23.47 -20.40 20.25
CA THR A 522 24.48 -20.63 21.29
C THR A 522 25.57 -19.55 21.25
N ASN A 523 26.09 -19.19 20.08
CA ASN A 523 27.08 -18.10 19.94
C ASN A 523 26.53 -16.75 20.46
N THR A 524 25.25 -16.47 20.22
CA THR A 524 24.62 -15.23 20.70
C THR A 524 24.53 -15.23 22.24
N ILE A 525 24.24 -16.37 22.86
CA ILE A 525 24.19 -16.51 24.32
C ILE A 525 25.60 -16.37 24.92
N ILE A 526 26.62 -16.97 24.30
CA ILE A 526 28.00 -16.83 24.77
C ILE A 526 28.47 -15.37 24.66
N HIS A 527 28.15 -14.68 23.56
CA HIS A 527 28.44 -13.25 23.42
C HIS A 527 27.77 -12.43 24.53
N LEU A 528 26.49 -12.68 24.83
CA LEU A 528 25.79 -12.01 25.92
C LEU A 528 26.49 -12.26 27.27
N LEU A 529 26.90 -13.50 27.55
CA LEU A 529 27.62 -13.83 28.77
C LEU A 529 28.95 -13.08 28.85
N ASP A 530 29.73 -13.04 27.77
CA ASP A 530 30.97 -12.27 27.72
C ASP A 530 30.70 -10.78 28.00
N THR A 531 29.68 -10.19 27.38
CA THR A 531 29.27 -8.79 27.63
C THR A 531 28.95 -8.56 29.11
N ILE A 532 28.11 -9.42 29.72
CA ILE A 532 27.73 -9.32 31.14
C ILE A 532 28.95 -9.41 32.06
N LEU A 533 29.82 -10.40 31.83
CA LEU A 533 30.97 -10.67 32.68
C LEU A 533 32.04 -9.57 32.57
N LEU A 534 32.17 -8.94 31.40
CA LEU A 534 33.09 -7.82 31.17
C LEU A 534 32.55 -6.48 31.73
N ALA A 535 31.23 -6.30 31.75
CA ALA A 535 30.60 -5.04 32.13
C ALA A 535 30.56 -4.81 33.66
N SER A 536 30.72 -5.85 34.48
CA SER A 536 30.60 -5.78 35.94
C SER A 536 31.77 -6.42 36.70
N PRO A 537 32.07 -5.99 37.93
CA PRO A 537 33.03 -6.69 38.79
C PRO A 537 32.58 -8.10 39.19
N ILE A 538 33.53 -9.04 39.27
CA ILE A 538 33.29 -10.47 39.56
C ILE A 538 32.48 -10.75 40.84
N HIS A 539 32.62 -9.90 41.86
CA HIS A 539 31.92 -10.11 43.15
C HIS A 539 30.39 -9.94 43.04
N LEU A 540 29.89 -9.27 42.00
CA LEU A 540 28.44 -9.08 41.79
C LEU A 540 27.76 -10.32 41.20
N TYR A 541 28.52 -11.20 40.54
CA TYR A 541 27.93 -12.29 39.77
C TYR A 541 28.53 -13.68 40.06
N ALA A 542 29.69 -13.77 40.72
CA ALA A 542 30.39 -15.04 40.93
C ALA A 542 29.54 -16.10 41.66
N GLU A 543 28.87 -15.70 42.74
CA GLU A 543 28.03 -16.62 43.51
C GLU A 543 26.82 -17.10 42.68
N ALA A 544 26.16 -16.18 41.97
CA ALA A 544 25.06 -16.49 41.08
C ALA A 544 25.47 -17.41 39.92
N LEU A 545 26.66 -17.21 39.36
CA LEU A 545 27.20 -18.01 38.25
C LEU A 545 27.46 -19.46 38.67
N ILE A 546 27.85 -19.69 39.92
CA ILE A 546 28.02 -21.03 40.50
C ILE A 546 26.65 -21.63 40.85
N ASN A 547 25.80 -20.89 41.55
CA ASN A 547 24.53 -21.37 42.08
C ASN A 547 23.50 -21.69 40.98
N SER A 548 23.58 -21.00 39.84
CA SER A 548 22.77 -21.29 38.64
C SER A 548 23.20 -22.56 37.88
N ASN A 549 24.31 -23.18 38.26
CA ASN A 549 24.99 -24.27 37.55
C ASN A 549 25.51 -23.92 36.14
N LEU A 550 25.40 -22.66 35.71
CA LEU A 550 25.81 -22.22 34.38
C LEU A 550 27.31 -22.49 34.11
N LEU A 551 28.17 -22.18 35.07
CA LEU A 551 29.62 -22.45 34.96
C LEU A 551 29.91 -23.94 34.76
N TRP A 552 29.24 -24.79 35.55
CA TRP A 552 29.41 -26.23 35.48
C TRP A 552 28.93 -26.80 34.14
N ARG A 553 27.79 -26.30 33.63
CA ARG A 553 27.26 -26.71 32.32
C ARG A 553 28.22 -26.34 31.18
N MET A 554 28.78 -25.13 31.18
CA MET A 554 29.78 -24.72 30.18
C MET A 554 31.04 -25.60 30.24
N LEU A 555 31.56 -25.88 31.44
CA LEU A 555 32.74 -26.74 31.61
C LEU A 555 32.47 -28.17 31.12
N ASN A 556 31.31 -28.74 31.42
CA ASN A 556 30.94 -30.09 30.97
C ASN A 556 30.86 -30.17 29.44
N ILE A 557 30.22 -29.19 28.78
CA ILE A 557 30.11 -29.16 27.31
C ILE A 557 31.50 -29.10 26.65
N ILE A 558 32.44 -28.34 27.21
CA ILE A 558 33.82 -28.26 26.70
C ILE A 558 34.56 -29.59 26.92
N MET A 559 34.31 -30.26 28.05
CA MET A 559 34.94 -31.54 28.39
C MET A 559 34.38 -32.71 27.57
N GLU A 560 33.10 -32.68 27.20
CA GLU A 560 32.44 -33.69 26.38
C GLU A 560 32.75 -33.56 24.87
N ASN A 561 33.12 -32.37 24.40
CA ASN A 561 33.54 -32.10 23.02
C ASN A 561 35.07 -32.17 22.79
N LYS A 562 35.82 -32.66 23.78
CA LYS A 562 37.24 -33.05 23.66
C LYS A 562 37.35 -34.55 23.38
#